data_AF-T1ADQ9-F1
#
_entry.id   AF-T1ADQ9-F1
#
_cell.length_a   1.000
_cell.length_b   1.000
_cell.length_c   1.000
_cell.angle_alpha   90.00
_cell.angle_beta   90.00
_cell.angle_gamma   90.00
#
_symmetry.space_group_name_H-M   'P 1'
#
loop_
_entity.id
_entity.type
_entity.pdbx_description
1 polymer ?
#
loop_
_entity_poly.entity_id
_entity_poly.type
_entity_poly.pdbx_seq_one_letter_code
_entity_poly.pdbx_strand_id
1 'polypeptide(L)' 'MSELAPTLPALDADALESELAELIVAALNLEVPAAQIDPQARLYGEGLGLDSIDILEIALVVSKQYGVQLRADGAEN' A
#
# COMPACT_ATOMS: atom_id res chain seq x y z
N MET A 1 -12.29 -5.17 27.81
CA MET A 1 -11.28 -6.02 27.15
C MET A 1 -11.28 -5.71 25.66
N SER A 2 -10.65 -4.60 25.28
CA SER A 2 -10.24 -4.35 23.89
C SER A 2 -8.79 -3.94 24.01
N GLU A 3 -7.90 -4.87 23.69
CA GLU A 3 -6.46 -4.66 23.70
C GLU A 3 -6.12 -3.52 22.73
N LEU A 4 -5.59 -2.42 23.27
CA LEU A 4 -4.88 -1.44 22.45
C LEU A 4 -3.63 -2.14 21.93
N ALA A 5 -3.60 -2.40 20.63
CA ALA A 5 -2.38 -2.75 19.93
C ALA A 5 -1.32 -1.67 20.21
N PRO A 6 -0.04 -2.04 20.40
CA PRO A 6 1.02 -1.06 20.62
C PRO A 6 1.17 -0.24 19.34
N THR A 7 0.72 1.02 19.34
CA THR A 7 1.15 2.02 18.35
C THR A 7 2.64 2.25 18.55
N LEU A 8 3.45 1.52 17.79
CA LEU A 8 4.87 1.80 17.60
C LEU A 8 5.02 3.27 17.18
N PRO A 9 6.12 3.95 17.55
CA PRO A 9 6.28 5.37 17.30
C PRO A 9 6.26 5.64 15.79
N ALA A 10 5.14 6.14 15.29
CA ALA A 10 4.85 6.50 13.90
C ALA A 10 5.59 7.80 13.47
N LEU A 11 6.88 7.92 13.79
CA LEU A 11 7.60 9.18 13.56
C LEU A 11 8.00 9.38 12.09
N ASP A 12 7.96 8.33 11.26
CA ASP A 12 8.28 8.43 9.82
C ASP A 12 7.42 7.51 8.91
N ALA A 13 6.71 6.53 9.48
CA ALA A 13 5.91 5.57 8.69
C ALA A 13 4.68 6.23 8.05
N ASP A 14 3.98 7.11 8.78
CA ASP A 14 2.76 7.78 8.32
C ASP A 14 3.00 8.67 7.08
N ALA A 15 4.19 9.29 7.00
CA ALA A 15 4.61 10.09 5.86
C ALA A 15 4.90 9.21 4.63
N LEU A 16 5.59 8.08 4.82
CA LEU A 16 5.86 7.11 3.76
C LEU A 16 4.57 6.42 3.28
N GLU A 17 3.66 6.08 4.21
CA GLU A 17 2.36 5.49 3.91
C GLU A 17 1.49 6.45 3.09
N SER A 18 1.46 7.73 3.45
CA SER A 18 0.77 8.77 2.67
C SER A 18 1.39 8.95 1.28
N GLU A 19 2.72 9.01 1.17
CA GLU A 19 3.42 9.13 -0.11
C GLU A 19 3.15 7.91 -1.01
N LEU A 20 3.14 6.71 -0.44
CA LEU A 20 2.83 5.48 -1.16
C LEU A 20 1.35 5.44 -1.61
N ALA A 21 0.42 5.89 -0.76
CA ALA A 21 -0.99 5.99 -1.11
C ALA A 21 -1.22 6.99 -2.26
N GLU A 22 -0.56 8.15 -2.24
CA GLU A 22 -0.60 9.12 -3.33
C GLU A 22 -0.05 8.54 -4.63
N LEU A 23 1.06 7.80 -4.53
CA LEU A 23 1.65 7.11 -5.66
C LEU A 23 0.71 6.05 -6.26
N ILE A 24 0.02 5.28 -5.41
CA ILE A 24 -0.94 4.26 -5.85
C ILE A 24 -2.13 4.92 -6.57
N VAL A 25 -2.71 5.98 -5.98
CA VAL A 25 -3.82 6.73 -6.61
C VAL A 25 -3.39 7.34 -7.93
N ALA A 26 -2.20 7.92 -7.99
CA ALA A 26 -1.67 8.55 -9.20
C ALA A 26 -1.31 7.53 -10.28
N ALA A 27 -0.70 6.39 -9.91
CA ALA A 27 -0.32 5.34 -10.85
C ALA A 27 -1.55 4.68 -11.49
N LEU A 28 -2.55 4.38 -10.67
CA LEU A 28 -3.77 3.68 -11.11
C LEU A 28 -4.93 4.61 -11.49
N ASN A 29 -4.73 5.93 -11.38
CA ASN A 29 -5.75 6.95 -11.59
C ASN A 29 -7.07 6.62 -10.85
N LEU A 30 -6.97 6.28 -9.57
CA LEU A 30 -8.12 5.90 -8.76
C LEU A 30 -9.05 7.09 -8.51
N GLU A 31 -10.37 6.83 -8.52
CA GLU A 31 -11.39 7.83 -8.12
C GLU A 31 -11.50 8.00 -6.59
N VAL A 32 -10.58 7.41 -5.81
CA VAL A 32 -10.51 7.59 -4.36
C VAL A 32 -9.29 8.44 -3.99
N PRO A 33 -9.42 9.38 -3.03
CA PRO A 33 -8.29 10.15 -2.53
C PRO A 33 -7.36 9.25 -1.69
N ALA A 34 -6.05 9.52 -1.75
CA ALA A 34 -5.03 8.78 -1.00
C ALA A 34 -5.29 8.75 0.51
N ALA A 35 -5.87 9.82 1.07
CA ALA A 35 -6.25 9.91 2.47
C ALA A 35 -7.38 8.93 2.89
N GLN A 36 -8.07 8.31 1.93
CA GLN A 36 -9.08 7.27 2.18
C GLN A 36 -8.53 5.84 1.99
N ILE A 37 -7.28 5.71 1.55
CA ILE A 37 -6.61 4.42 1.47
C ILE A 37 -6.16 4.02 2.87
N ASP A 38 -6.70 2.91 3.36
CA ASP A 38 -6.23 2.30 4.60
C ASP A 38 -4.94 1.51 4.31
N PRO A 39 -3.80 1.87 4.91
CA PRO A 39 -2.52 1.22 4.64
C PRO A 39 -2.43 -0.20 5.22
N GLN A 40 -3.34 -0.57 6.14
CA GLN A 40 -3.44 -1.92 6.70
C GLN A 40 -4.41 -2.80 5.91
N ALA A 41 -5.18 -2.24 4.97
CA ALA A 41 -6.08 -2.98 4.11
C ALA A 41 -5.31 -3.73 3.02
N ARG A 42 -5.87 -4.86 2.58
CA ARG A 42 -5.33 -5.58 1.43
C ARG A 42 -5.51 -4.76 0.16
N LEU A 43 -4.43 -4.58 -0.60
CA LEU A 43 -4.47 -3.95 -1.91
C LEU A 43 -5.18 -4.83 -2.96
N TYR A 44 -4.99 -6.15 -2.89
CA TYR A 44 -5.62 -7.12 -3.80
C TYR A 44 -6.99 -7.58 -3.31
N GLY A 45 -7.96 -7.67 -4.23
CA GLY A 45 -9.30 -8.17 -3.94
C GLY A 45 -10.22 -7.12 -3.30
N GLU A 46 -10.94 -7.48 -2.24
CA GLU A 46 -12.07 -6.70 -1.68
C GLU A 46 -11.68 -5.43 -0.91
N GLY A 47 -10.39 -5.07 -0.86
CA GLY A 47 -9.95 -3.78 -0.30
C GLY A 47 -10.07 -2.67 -1.34
N LEU A 48 -8.97 -2.35 -2.01
CA LEU A 48 -8.94 -1.33 -3.06
C LEU A 48 -9.56 -1.77 -4.41
N GLY A 49 -9.98 -3.03 -4.53
CA GLY A 49 -10.56 -3.54 -5.78
C GLY A 49 -9.55 -3.71 -6.91
N LEU A 50 -8.26 -3.77 -6.59
CA LEU A 50 -7.20 -3.85 -7.60
C LEU A 50 -7.15 -5.24 -8.23
N ASP A 51 -7.00 -5.26 -9.56
CA ASP A 51 -6.77 -6.49 -10.31
C ASP A 51 -5.26 -6.83 -10.33
N SER A 52 -4.92 -8.01 -10.85
CA SER A 52 -3.55 -8.49 -10.96
C SER A 52 -2.66 -7.56 -11.79
N ILE A 53 -3.24 -6.85 -12.76
CA ILE A 53 -2.53 -5.88 -13.61
C ILE A 53 -2.13 -4.64 -12.79
N ASP A 54 -3.07 -4.10 -12.01
CA ASP A 54 -2.87 -2.91 -11.19
C ASP A 54 -1.76 -3.12 -10.16
N ILE A 55 -1.74 -4.30 -9.53
CA ILE A 55 -0.70 -4.66 -8.56
C ILE A 55 0.69 -4.71 -9.21
N LEU A 56 0.80 -5.23 -10.44
CA LEU A 56 2.07 -5.26 -11.16
C LEU A 56 2.53 -3.86 -11.54
N GLU A 57 1.62 -2.96 -11.89
CA GLU A 57 1.93 -1.58 -12.19
C GLU A 57 2.46 -0.84 -10.96
N ILE A 58 1.77 -0.95 -9.81
CA ILE A 58 2.26 -0.39 -8.54
C ILE A 58 3.64 -0.95 -8.21
N ALA A 59 3.81 -2.28 -8.28
CA ALA A 59 5.08 -2.93 -7.98
C ALA A 59 6.22 -2.38 -8.86
N LEU A 60 5.95 -2.11 -10.14
CA LEU A 60 6.93 -1.52 -11.05
C LEU A 60 7.25 -0.06 -10.71
N VAL A 61 6.24 0.76 -10.41
CA VAL A 61 6.43 2.18 -10.08
C VAL A 61 7.18 2.33 -8.76
N VAL A 62 6.77 1.62 -7.71
CA VAL A 62 7.45 1.63 -6.41
C VAL A 62 8.88 1.10 -6.56
N SER A 63 9.09 0.06 -7.38
CA SER A 63 10.44 -0.46 -7.63
C SER A 63 11.35 0.53 -8.31
N LYS A 64 10.82 1.33 -9.24
CA LYS A 64 11.58 2.39 -9.90
C LYS A 64 11.86 3.57 -8.97
N GLN A 65 10.90 3.95 -8.12
CA GLN A 65 11.01 5.14 -7.29
C GLN A 65 11.87 4.93 -6.05
N TYR A 66 11.76 3.77 -5.41
CA TYR A 66 12.49 3.44 -4.18
C TYR A 66 13.67 2.49 -4.41
N GLY A 67 13.83 1.94 -5.61
CA GLY A 67 14.88 0.97 -5.92
C GLY A 67 14.69 -0.39 -5.22
N VAL A 68 13.51 -0.65 -4.66
CA VAL A 68 13.17 -1.88 -3.94
C VAL A 68 12.43 -2.86 -4.85
N GLN A 69 12.62 -4.16 -4.72
CA GLN A 69 11.76 -5.12 -5.40
C GLN A 69 10.60 -5.46 -4.47
N LEU A 70 9.37 -5.07 -4.83
CA LEU A 70 8.19 -5.61 -4.16
C LEU A 70 8.16 -7.10 -4.48
N ARG A 71 8.60 -7.91 -3.51
CA ARG A 71 8.28 -9.33 -3.50
C ARG A 71 6.91 -9.43 -2.87
N ALA A 72 5.95 -9.94 -3.62
CA ALA A 72 4.76 -10.50 -2.99
C ALA A 72 5.29 -11.60 -2.07
N ASP A 73 5.26 -11.37 -0.76
CA ASP A 73 5.56 -12.43 0.19
C ASP A 73 4.43 -13.46 0.08
N GLY A 74 4.68 -14.42 -0.80
CA GLY A 74 3.84 -15.57 -1.04
C GLY A 74 4.70 -16.80 -0.85
N ALA A 75 5.16 -17.04 0.38
CA ALA A 75 5.67 -18.35 0.80
C ALA A 75 5.82 -18.43 2.32
N GLU A 76 4.73 -18.72 3.03
CA GLU A 76 4.82 -19.70 4.10
C GLU A 76 3.80 -20.81 3.80
N ASN A 77 4.34 -22.02 3.64
CA ASN A 77 3.69 -23.28 3.26
C ASN A 77 3.10 -23.99 4.48
#